data_AF-A0A436G2C4-F1
#
_entry.id   AF-A0A436G2C4-F1
#
_cell.length_a   1.000
_cell.length_b   1.000
_cell.length_c   1.000
_cell.angle_alpha   90.00
_cell.angle_beta   90.00
_cell.angle_gamma   90.00
#
_symmetry.space_group_name_H-M   'P 1'
#
loop_
_entity.id
_entity.type
_entity.pdbx_description
1 polymer ?
#
loop_
_entity_poly.entity_id
_entity_poly.type
_entity_poly.pdbx_seq_one_letter_code
_entity_poly.pdbx_strand_id
1 'polypeptide(L)'
;MNADDDVRRYPGFGLFSAIFFAYLYLPIAVVVFYSFNANRIVSNWGGFSLHWYATALSNANLMTAVKTSLLVATVATVASTLVALMAALVLVRGRDVRFRRISEAVVNLPLLLPEIVVAVAVLILFSEIGLANGMV
;
A
#
# COMPACT_ATOMS: atom_id res chain seq x y z
N MET A 1 -35.29 9.82 17.89
CA MET A 1 -34.56 9.75 16.61
C MET A 1 -35.08 8.51 15.93
N ASN A 2 -35.93 8.69 14.92
CA ASN A 2 -36.86 7.67 14.42
C ASN A 2 -36.13 6.56 13.65
N ALA A 3 -36.64 5.33 13.76
CA ALA A 3 -36.07 4.12 13.19
C ALA A 3 -36.27 3.99 11.66
N ASP A 4 -36.62 5.09 10.98
CA ASP A 4 -37.06 5.11 9.58
C ASP A 4 -36.03 5.76 8.61
N ASP A 5 -34.89 6.24 9.10
CA ASP A 5 -33.77 6.69 8.26
C ASP A 5 -32.90 5.50 7.81
N ASP A 6 -33.53 4.48 7.20
CA ASP A 6 -32.82 3.33 6.63
C ASP A 6 -32.14 3.73 5.31
N VAL A 7 -30.89 4.19 5.42
CA VAL A 7 -30.00 4.56 4.29
C VAL A 7 -29.86 3.44 3.25
N ARG A 8 -30.27 2.21 3.58
CA ARG A 8 -30.26 1.04 2.70
C ARG A 8 -31.29 1.10 1.57
N ARG A 9 -32.24 2.04 1.60
CA ARG A 9 -33.36 2.10 0.63
C ARG A 9 -33.43 3.40 -0.17
N TYR A 10 -32.31 4.07 -0.43
CA TYR A 10 -32.29 5.14 -1.43
C TYR A 10 -32.30 4.54 -2.85
N PRO A 11 -33.38 4.71 -3.65
CA PRO A 11 -33.41 4.23 -5.02
C PRO A 11 -32.37 4.99 -5.84
N GLY A 12 -31.26 4.33 -6.18
CA GLY A 12 -30.14 4.92 -6.90
C GLY A 12 -28.79 4.86 -6.19
N PHE A 13 -28.74 4.56 -4.88
CA PHE A 13 -27.46 4.40 -4.17
C PHE A 13 -26.61 3.27 -4.77
N GLY A 14 -27.22 2.12 -5.05
CA GLY A 14 -26.52 0.99 -5.68
C GLY A 14 -25.96 1.32 -7.07
N LEU A 15 -26.72 2.08 -7.89
CA LEU A 15 -26.25 2.52 -9.21
C LEU A 15 -25.09 3.51 -9.07
N PHE A 16 -25.20 4.47 -8.15
CA PHE A 16 -24.14 5.44 -7.89
C PHE A 16 -22.86 4.76 -7.38
N SER A 17 -22.96 3.83 -6.41
CA SER A 17 -21.82 3.04 -5.93
C SER A 17 -21.20 2.21 -7.05
N ALA A 18 -22.01 1.59 -7.92
CA ALA A 18 -21.50 0.82 -9.05
C ALA A 18 -20.72 1.69 -10.04
N ILE A 19 -21.24 2.88 -10.38
CA ILE A 19 -20.56 3.85 -11.25
C ILE A 19 -19.26 4.33 -10.59
N PHE A 20 -19.29 4.62 -9.29
CA PHE A 20 -18.11 5.05 -8.53
C PHE A 20 -16.99 3.99 -8.56
N PHE A 21 -17.32 2.74 -8.25
CA PHE A 21 -16.34 1.65 -8.33
C PHE A 21 -15.88 1.41 -9.77
N ALA A 22 -16.78 1.43 -10.76
CA ALA A 22 -16.39 1.30 -12.16
C ALA A 22 -15.37 2.39 -12.56
N TYR A 23 -15.60 3.64 -12.14
CA TYR A 23 -14.68 4.74 -12.39
C TYR A 23 -13.32 4.56 -11.71
N LEU A 24 -13.29 4.13 -10.43
CA LEU A 24 -12.05 3.87 -9.70
C LEU A 24 -11.21 2.74 -10.30
N TYR A 25 -11.88 1.67 -10.77
CA TYR A 25 -11.20 0.51 -11.36
C TYR A 25 -10.89 0.67 -12.84
N LEU A 26 -11.53 1.61 -13.55
CA LEU A 26 -11.28 1.87 -14.97
C LEU A 26 -9.79 2.07 -15.32
N PRO A 27 -9.00 2.92 -14.64
CA PRO A 27 -7.58 3.08 -14.98
C PRO A 27 -6.78 1.79 -14.79
N ILE A 28 -7.10 0.99 -13.76
CA ILE A 28 -6.46 -0.30 -13.52
C ILE A 28 -6.83 -1.29 -14.64
N ALA A 29 -8.11 -1.32 -15.03
CA ALA A 29 -8.59 -2.15 -16.13
C ALA A 29 -7.92 -1.79 -17.46
N VAL A 30 -7.69 -0.50 -17.73
CA VAL A 30 -6.94 -0.03 -18.91
C VAL A 30 -5.51 -0.55 -18.89
N VAL A 31 -4.82 -0.48 -17.75
CA VAL A 31 -3.45 -1.02 -17.61
C VAL A 31 -3.43 -2.54 -17.84
N VAL A 32 -4.40 -3.28 -17.30
CA VAL A 32 -4.53 -4.72 -17.52
C VAL A 32 -4.85 -5.04 -18.98
N PHE A 33 -5.72 -4.27 -19.65
CA PHE A 33 -6.00 -4.49 -21.07
C PHE A 33 -4.74 -4.30 -21.94
N TYR A 34 -3.96 -3.25 -21.66
CA TYR A 34 -2.74 -2.98 -22.40
C TYR A 34 -1.56 -3.89 -22.03
N SER A 35 -1.56 -4.56 -20.87
CA SER A 35 -0.52 -5.54 -20.55
C SER A 35 -0.54 -6.75 -21.49
N PHE A 36 -1.66 -7.00 -22.17
CA PHE A 36 -1.78 -8.01 -23.23
C PHE A 36 -1.43 -7.50 -24.63
N ASN A 37 -1.06 -6.23 -24.81
CA ASN A 37 -0.65 -5.71 -26.12
C ASN A 37 0.75 -6.23 -26.47
N ALA A 38 0.89 -6.89 -27.63
CA ALA A 38 2.19 -7.35 -28.13
C ALA A 38 3.18 -6.20 -28.39
N ASN A 39 2.68 -5.00 -28.69
CA ASN A 39 3.50 -3.82 -28.96
C ASN A 39 3.87 -3.05 -27.68
N ARG A 40 5.07 -2.47 -27.68
CA ARG A 40 5.53 -1.53 -26.63
C ARG A 40 4.82 -0.18 -26.67
N ILE A 41 4.30 0.20 -27.83
CA ILE A 41 3.66 1.50 -28.04
C ILE A 41 2.14 1.33 -27.92
N VAL A 42 1.55 2.04 -26.96
CA VAL A 42 0.11 1.99 -26.65
C VAL A 42 -0.76 2.36 -27.86
N SER A 43 -0.28 3.25 -28.74
CA SER A 43 -1.02 3.73 -29.92
C SER A 43 -1.14 2.73 -31.06
N ASN A 44 -0.38 1.62 -31.04
CA ASN A 44 -0.45 0.59 -32.08
C ASN A 44 -0.79 -0.77 -31.46
N TRP A 45 -2.01 -1.26 -31.69
CA TRP A 45 -2.45 -2.55 -31.16
C TRP A 45 -1.79 -3.70 -31.94
N GLY A 46 -0.83 -4.38 -31.31
CA GLY A 46 -0.06 -5.48 -31.90
C GLY A 46 -0.73 -6.85 -31.81
N GLY A 47 -1.96 -6.93 -31.31
CA GLY A 47 -2.65 -8.20 -31.00
C GLY A 47 -2.48 -8.63 -29.54
N PHE A 48 -3.24 -9.66 -29.16
CA PHE A 48 -3.20 -10.25 -27.81
C PHE A 48 -1.93 -11.10 -27.63
N SER A 49 -1.17 -10.84 -26.56
CA SER A 49 0.09 -11.50 -26.28
C SER A 49 0.36 -11.65 -24.78
N LEU A 50 0.91 -12.79 -24.40
CA LEU A 50 1.43 -13.06 -23.06
C LEU A 50 2.96 -12.84 -22.98
N HIS A 51 3.57 -12.28 -24.02
CA HIS A 51 5.02 -12.11 -24.13
C HIS A 51 5.61 -11.38 -22.91
N TRP A 52 5.01 -10.26 -22.47
CA TRP A 52 5.51 -9.49 -21.34
C TRP A 52 5.51 -10.25 -20.02
N TYR A 53 4.50 -11.11 -19.81
CA TYR A 53 4.44 -11.98 -18.63
C TYR A 53 5.57 -13.02 -18.67
N ALA A 54 5.79 -13.67 -19.82
CA ALA A 54 6.89 -14.62 -19.98
C ALA A 54 8.27 -13.95 -19.81
N THR A 55 8.47 -12.77 -20.42
CA THR A 55 9.69 -11.98 -20.29
C THR A 55 9.94 -11.56 -18.84
N ALA A 56 8.91 -11.11 -18.13
CA ALA A 56 9.01 -10.74 -16.71
C ALA A 56 9.42 -11.94 -15.84
N LEU A 57 8.83 -13.12 -16.07
CA LEU A 57 9.15 -14.35 -15.33
C LEU A 57 10.57 -14.86 -15.64
N SER A 58 11.05 -14.68 -16.87
CA SER A 58 12.42 -15.07 -17.27
C SER A 58 13.51 -14.10 -16.78
N ASN A 59 13.13 -12.90 -16.34
CA ASN A 59 14.09 -11.89 -15.92
C ASN A 59 14.52 -12.12 -14.46
N ALA A 60 15.74 -12.64 -14.28
CA ALA A 60 16.28 -12.97 -12.96
C ALA A 60 16.36 -11.77 -12.00
N ASN A 61 16.60 -10.56 -12.52
CA ASN A 61 16.66 -9.35 -11.69
C ASN A 61 15.26 -8.97 -11.18
N LEU A 62 14.25 -9.02 -12.06
CA LEU A 62 12.85 -8.78 -11.66
C LEU A 62 12.38 -9.82 -10.65
N MET A 63 12.67 -11.09 -10.88
CA MET A 63 12.29 -12.17 -9.96
C MET A 63 12.97 -12.04 -8.60
N THR A 64 14.25 -11.66 -8.58
CA THR A 64 14.97 -11.37 -7.33
C THR A 64 14.35 -10.18 -6.60
N ALA A 65 14.05 -9.09 -7.30
CA ALA A 65 13.39 -7.92 -6.72
C ALA A 65 12.01 -8.24 -6.12
N VAL A 66 11.22 -9.09 -6.80
CA VAL A 66 9.92 -9.56 -6.28
C VAL A 66 10.10 -10.37 -4.99
N LYS A 67 11.07 -11.29 -4.95
CA LYS A 67 11.36 -12.09 -3.75
C LYS A 67 11.82 -11.22 -2.58
N THR A 68 12.75 -10.29 -2.84
CA THR A 68 13.22 -9.32 -1.84
C THR A 68 12.05 -8.49 -1.30
N SER A 69 11.21 -7.96 -2.17
CA SER A 69 10.05 -7.15 -1.78
C SER A 69 9.05 -7.95 -0.93
N LEU A 70 8.76 -9.19 -1.34
CA LEU A 70 7.82 -10.04 -0.61
C LEU A 70 8.35 -10.42 0.78
N LEU A 71 9.64 -10.75 0.88
CA LEU A 71 10.28 -11.07 2.15
C LEU A 71 10.24 -9.85 3.08
N VAL A 72 10.72 -8.70 2.60
CA VAL A 72 10.75 -7.45 3.38
C VAL A 72 9.35 -7.04 3.81
N ALA A 73 8.37 -7.05 2.90
CA ALA A 73 6.99 -6.71 3.21
C ALA A 73 6.42 -7.64 4.29
N THR A 74 6.63 -8.97 4.17
CA THR A 74 6.10 -9.94 5.13
C THR A 74 6.69 -9.72 6.52
N VAL A 75 8.02 -9.61 6.63
CA VAL A 75 8.70 -9.40 7.91
C VAL A 75 8.31 -8.06 8.52
N ALA A 76 8.29 -6.99 7.71
CA ALA A 76 7.91 -5.65 8.15
C ALA A 76 6.45 -5.61 8.62
N THR A 77 5.51 -6.22 7.90
CA THR A 77 4.10 -6.27 8.29
C THR A 77 3.93 -7.01 9.61
N VAL A 78 4.53 -8.19 9.78
CA VAL A 78 4.40 -8.96 11.03
C VAL A 78 5.02 -8.21 12.21
N ALA A 79 6.25 -7.72 12.07
CA ALA A 79 6.92 -6.98 13.14
C ALA A 79 6.17 -5.69 13.50
N SER A 80 5.77 -4.91 12.50
CA SER A 80 5.04 -3.65 12.70
C SER A 80 3.67 -3.88 13.34
N THR A 81 2.90 -4.86 12.87
CA THR A 81 1.57 -5.15 13.43
C THR A 81 1.64 -5.65 14.87
N LEU A 82 2.61 -6.49 15.22
CA LEU A 82 2.79 -6.94 16.60
C LEU A 82 3.11 -5.76 17.53
N VAL A 83 4.06 -4.90 17.14
CA VAL A 83 4.45 -3.73 17.94
C VAL A 83 3.28 -2.73 18.03
N ALA A 84 2.63 -2.42 16.92
CA ALA A 84 1.51 -1.50 16.86
C ALA A 84 0.30 -2.01 17.66
N LEU A 85 0.00 -3.31 17.60
CA LEU A 85 -1.08 -3.92 18.36
C LEU A 85 -0.82 -3.83 19.86
N MET A 86 0.40 -4.13 20.31
CA MET A 86 0.79 -4.00 21.72
C MET A 86 0.66 -2.55 22.19
N ALA A 87 1.14 -1.59 21.40
CA ALA A 87 0.99 -0.17 21.71
C ALA A 87 -0.49 0.26 21.76
N ALA A 88 -1.30 -0.17 20.80
CA ALA A 88 -2.73 0.14 20.75
C ALA A 88 -3.49 -0.41 21.96
N LEU A 89 -3.20 -1.65 22.38
CA LEU A 89 -3.83 -2.27 23.55
C LEU A 89 -3.55 -1.47 24.83
N VAL A 90 -2.30 -1.06 25.04
CA VAL A 90 -1.91 -0.27 26.22
C VAL A 90 -2.54 1.12 26.18
N LEU A 91 -2.54 1.80 25.03
CA LEU A 91 -3.06 3.17 24.93
C LEU A 91 -4.58 3.26 25.01
N VAL A 92 -5.29 2.25 24.49
CA VAL A 92 -6.77 2.25 24.49
C VAL A 92 -7.35 1.70 25.79
N ARG A 93 -6.73 0.67 26.39
CA ARG A 93 -7.29 -0.02 27.57
C ARG A 93 -6.52 0.22 28.87
N GLY A 94 -5.30 0.76 28.82
CA GLY A 94 -4.50 1.03 30.01
C GLY A 94 -5.03 2.23 30.80
N ARG A 95 -5.30 2.03 32.10
CA ARG A 95 -5.84 3.08 32.99
C ARG A 95 -4.76 4.08 33.44
N ASP A 96 -3.55 3.62 33.75
CA ASP A 96 -2.48 4.43 34.36
C ASP A 96 -1.18 4.46 33.53
N VAL A 97 -1.26 5.00 32.31
CA VAL A 97 -0.09 5.15 31.43
C VAL A 97 0.66 6.44 31.77
N ARG A 98 1.83 6.34 32.43
CA ARG A 98 2.61 7.48 32.96
C ARG A 98 2.94 8.57 31.93
N PHE A 99 3.19 8.22 30.67
CA PHE A 99 3.51 9.15 29.58
C PHE A 99 2.51 9.12 28.42
N ARG A 100 1.23 8.88 28.72
CA ARG A 100 0.17 8.68 27.72
C ARG A 100 0.20 9.67 26.55
N ARG A 101 0.26 10.97 26.84
CA ARG A 101 0.22 12.04 25.81
C ARG A 101 1.42 12.02 24.87
N ILE A 102 2.61 11.67 25.38
CA ILE A 102 3.82 11.55 24.56
C ILE A 102 3.71 10.30 23.68
N SER A 103 3.29 9.18 24.24
CA SER A 103 3.08 7.95 23.48
C SER A 103 2.04 8.10 22.37
N GLU A 104 0.91 8.77 22.64
CA GLU A 104 -0.10 9.10 21.63
C GLU A 104 0.46 10.02 20.54
N ALA A 105 1.26 11.03 20.91
CA ALA A 105 1.90 11.91 19.94
C ALA A 105 2.85 11.11 19.02
N VAL A 106 3.69 10.24 19.58
CA VAL A 106 4.65 9.42 18.81
C VAL A 106 3.94 8.49 17.84
N VAL A 107 2.87 7.81 18.26
CA VAL A 107 2.09 6.92 17.38
C VAL A 107 1.41 7.69 16.24
N ASN A 108 1.00 8.93 16.48
CA ASN A 108 0.34 9.77 15.47
C ASN A 108 1.30 10.58 14.60
N LEU A 109 2.60 10.66 14.94
CA LEU A 109 3.61 11.37 14.14
C LEU A 109 3.59 11.00 12.65
N PRO A 110 3.51 9.70 12.25
CA PRO A 110 3.51 9.32 10.83
C PRO A 110 2.32 9.88 10.05
N LEU A 111 1.20 10.20 10.71
CA LEU A 111 0.04 10.81 10.06
C LEU A 111 0.23 12.31 9.78
N LEU A 112 1.11 12.96 10.55
CA LEU A 112 1.38 14.40 10.45
C LEU A 112 2.60 14.70 9.58
N LEU A 113 3.58 13.79 9.57
CA LEU A 113 4.80 13.94 8.80
C LEU A 113 4.56 13.60 7.33
N PRO A 114 5.04 14.41 6.37
CA PRO A 114 5.05 14.03 4.98
C PRO A 114 5.93 12.78 4.78
N GLU A 115 5.42 11.81 4.02
CA GLU A 115 6.11 10.53 3.79
C GLU A 115 7.53 10.71 3.24
N ILE A 116 7.72 11.67 2.34
CA ILE A 116 9.01 11.99 1.72
C ILE A 116 10.05 12.42 2.77
N VAL A 117 9.63 13.14 3.81
CA VAL A 117 10.54 13.61 4.87
C VAL A 117 11.08 12.43 5.66
N VAL A 118 10.21 11.48 6.02
CA VAL A 118 10.61 10.25 6.73
C VAL A 118 11.53 9.41 5.86
N ALA A 119 11.22 9.26 4.56
CA ALA A 119 12.06 8.50 3.63
C ALA A 119 13.49 9.05 3.54
N VAL A 120 13.65 10.37 3.37
CA VAL A 120 14.98 11.00 3.29
C VAL A 120 15.71 10.93 4.63
N ALA A 121 15.01 11.12 5.76
CA ALA A 121 15.62 11.03 7.08
C ALA A 121 16.18 9.63 7.36
N VAL A 122 15.44 8.57 7.00
CA VAL A 122 15.90 7.18 7.14
C VAL A 122 17.07 6.90 6.20
N LEU A 123 17.05 7.41 4.97
CA LEU A 123 18.18 7.26 4.03
C LEU A 123 19.47 7.90 4.58
N ILE A 124 19.39 9.12 5.10
CA ILE A 124 20.54 9.81 5.71
C ILE A 124 21.02 9.01 6.92
N LEU A 125 20.12 8.59 7.81
CA LEU A 125 20.46 7.78 8.97
C LEU A 125 21.22 6.50 8.59
N PHE A 126 20.73 5.77 7.59
CA PHE A 126 21.37 4.54 7.10
C PHE A 126 22.72 4.80 6.44
N SER A 127 22.85 5.90 5.71
CA SER A 127 24.14 6.33 5.16
C SER A 127 25.17 6.64 6.25
N GLU A 128 24.77 7.34 7.31
CA GLU A 128 25.66 7.72 8.42
C GLU A 128 26.14 6.50 9.22
N ILE A 129 25.30 5.49 9.40
CA ILE A 129 25.66 4.25 10.12
C ILE A 129 26.33 3.19 9.22
N GLY A 130 26.65 3.54 7.96
CA GLY A 130 27.37 2.66 7.02
C GLY A 130 26.51 1.56 6.37
N LEU A 131 25.19 1.64 6.50
CA LEU A 131 24.23 0.72 5.86
C LEU A 131 23.78 1.28 4.50
N ALA A 132 24.71 1.39 3.56
CA ALA A 132 24.44 1.98 2.24
C ALA A 132 23.90 0.97 1.20
N ASN A 133 23.99 -0.34 1.47
CA ASN A 133 23.65 -1.38 0.51
C ASN A 133 22.36 -2.10 0.94
N GLY A 134 21.38 -2.16 0.03
CA GLY A 134 20.16 -2.95 0.22
C GLY A 134 20.47 -4.45 0.31
N MET A 135 19.43 -5.26 0.48
CA MET A 135 19.59 -6.70 0.26
C MET A 135 19.82 -6.92 -1.24
N VAL A 136 21.10 -7.11 -1.60
CA VAL A 136 21.74 -7.14 -2.94
C VAL A 136 22.33 -5.80 -3.38
#